data_AF-A0A3R7DG81-F1
#
_entry.id   AF-A0A3R7DG81-F1
#
_cell.length_a   1.000
_cell.length_b   1.000
_cell.length_c   1.000
_cell.angle_alpha   90.00
_cell.angle_beta   90.00
_cell.angle_gamma   90.00
#
_symmetry.space_group_name_H-M   'P 1'
#
loop_
_entity.id
_entity.type
_entity.pdbx_description
1 polymer ?
#
loop_
_entity_poly.entity_id
_entity_poly.type
_entity_poly.pdbx_seq_one_letter_code
_entity_poly.pdbx_strand_id
1 'polypeptide(L)'
;MSENQIPWSQYDQAYKHIHDRITDLLNSNLTAVKPNKKISRYAFTWNTDGTLSALEGYDGDELLFTLNFTWNSDGTLQQISRS
;
A
#
# COMPACT_ATOMS: atom_id res chain seq x y z
N MET A 1 10.04 -12.99 -14.91
CA MET A 1 9.64 -12.75 -13.51
C MET A 1 8.28 -13.38 -13.37
N SER A 2 8.13 -14.37 -12.49
CA SER A 2 6.88 -15.11 -12.34
C SER A 2 5.93 -14.30 -11.48
N GLU A 3 4.84 -13.80 -12.07
CA GLU A 3 3.73 -13.24 -11.31
C GLU A 3 3.15 -14.35 -10.44
N ASN A 4 3.31 -14.24 -9.11
CA ASN A 4 2.70 -15.18 -8.17
C ASN A 4 1.18 -14.96 -8.18
N GLN A 5 0.48 -15.67 -9.06
CA GLN A 5 -0.98 -15.72 -9.06
C GLN A 5 -1.43 -16.51 -7.82
N ILE A 6 -2.02 -15.82 -6.86
CA ILE A 6 -2.55 -16.44 -5.65
C ILE A 6 -3.94 -16.99 -5.95
N PRO A 7 -4.23 -18.28 -5.68
CA PRO A 7 -5.56 -18.86 -5.88
C PRO A 7 -6.65 -18.08 -5.12
N TRP A 8 -7.82 -17.90 -5.75
CA TRP A 8 -8.94 -17.03 -5.33
C TRP A 8 -9.54 -17.27 -3.92
N SER A 9 -8.99 -18.16 -3.09
CA SER A 9 -9.47 -18.42 -1.72
C SER A 9 -8.42 -18.15 -0.63
N GLN A 10 -7.24 -17.63 -0.98
CA GLN A 10 -6.13 -17.39 -0.04
C GLN A 10 -5.95 -15.90 0.24
N TYR A 11 -7.04 -15.21 0.59
CA TYR A 11 -7.05 -13.78 0.87
C TYR A 11 -6.03 -13.40 1.96
N ASP A 12 -5.80 -14.26 2.95
CA ASP A 12 -4.78 -14.02 3.99
C ASP A 12 -3.35 -14.03 3.44
N GLN A 13 -3.05 -14.91 2.48
CA GLN A 13 -1.73 -14.96 1.84
C GLN A 13 -1.55 -13.79 0.88
N ALA A 14 -2.60 -13.42 0.15
CA ALA A 14 -2.60 -12.22 -0.69
C ALA A 14 -2.42 -10.95 0.16
N TYR A 15 -3.14 -10.85 1.28
CA TYR A 15 -2.99 -9.75 2.23
C TYR A 15 -1.58 -9.71 2.81
N LYS A 16 -1.02 -10.86 3.22
CA LYS A 16 0.36 -10.94 3.72
C LYS A 16 1.37 -10.51 2.66
N HIS A 17 1.26 -10.99 1.42
CA HIS A 17 2.16 -10.59 0.35
C HIS A 17 2.09 -9.09 0.03
N ILE A 18 0.88 -8.52 0.04
CA ILE A 18 0.68 -7.07 -0.11
C ILE A 18 1.30 -6.32 1.06
N HIS A 19 1.04 -6.76 2.30
CA HIS A 19 1.58 -6.17 3.52
C HIS A 19 3.12 -6.21 3.56
N ASP A 20 3.71 -7.37 3.26
CA ASP A 20 5.16 -7.58 3.22
C ASP A 20 5.77 -6.72 2.11
N ARG A 21 5.14 -6.65 0.92
CA ARG A 21 5.64 -5.83 -0.18
C ARG A 21 5.55 -4.34 0.09
N ILE A 22 4.48 -3.87 0.73
CA ILE A 22 4.35 -2.48 1.18
C ILE A 22 5.45 -2.20 2.22
N THR A 23 5.63 -3.07 3.21
CA THR A 23 6.66 -2.91 4.24
C THR A 23 8.06 -2.88 3.64
N ASP A 24 8.37 -3.75 2.69
CA ASP A 24 9.64 -3.77 1.96
C ASP A 24 9.84 -2.51 1.11
N LEU A 25 8.80 -2.02 0.42
CA LEU A 25 8.88 -0.78 -0.37
C LEU A 25 9.12 0.44 0.52
N LEU A 26 8.49 0.47 1.69
CA LEU A 26 8.71 1.51 2.68
C LEU A 26 10.17 1.44 3.18
N ASN A 27 10.65 0.26 3.57
CA ASN A 27 12.01 0.08 4.10
C ASN A 27 13.12 0.26 3.05
N SER A 28 12.87 -0.01 1.77
CA SER A 28 13.92 -0.10 0.77
C SER A 28 14.25 1.19 0.04
N ASN A 29 13.29 2.09 -0.21
CA ASN A 29 13.60 3.30 -1.01
C ASN A 29 12.66 4.50 -0.89
N LEU A 30 11.53 4.40 -0.16
CA LEU A 30 10.58 5.53 -0.07
C LEU A 30 10.44 6.09 1.32
N THR A 31 10.84 5.35 2.36
CA THR A 31 10.73 5.82 3.73
C THR A 31 12.02 5.56 4.49
N ALA A 32 12.76 6.63 4.75
CA ALA A 32 13.44 6.71 6.05
C ALA A 32 12.32 6.75 7.10
N VAL A 33 11.68 5.61 7.42
CA VAL A 33 10.92 5.50 8.66
C VAL A 33 11.94 5.80 9.74
N LYS A 34 11.75 6.92 10.45
CA LYS A 34 12.61 7.29 11.57
C LYS A 34 12.72 6.05 12.47
N PRO A 35 13.93 5.64 12.89
CA PRO A 35 14.07 4.51 13.79
C PRO A 35 13.13 4.71 14.99
N ASN A 36 12.31 3.70 15.30
CA ASN A 36 11.21 3.67 16.30
C ASN A 36 9.76 4.00 15.86
N LYS A 37 9.40 4.02 14.57
CA LYS A 37 7.98 4.03 14.18
C LYS A 37 7.50 2.67 13.70
N LYS A 38 6.35 2.20 14.20
CA LYS A 38 5.72 0.94 13.81
C LYS A 38 4.39 1.23 13.13
N ILE A 39 4.15 0.63 11.97
CA ILE A 39 2.82 0.71 11.36
C ILE A 39 1.86 -0.16 12.18
N SER A 40 0.89 0.50 12.80
CA SER A 40 -0.16 -0.10 13.63
C SER A 40 -1.48 -0.26 12.88
N ARG A 41 -1.73 0.60 11.88
CA ARG A 41 -2.99 0.64 11.11
C ARG A 41 -2.76 1.19 9.72
N TYR A 42 -3.53 0.67 8.76
CA TYR A 42 -3.70 1.26 7.44
C TYR A 42 -5.13 1.76 7.27
N ALA A 43 -5.29 2.92 6.64
CA ALA A 43 -6.57 3.39 6.13
C ALA A 43 -6.54 3.44 4.61
N PHE A 44 -7.66 3.05 3.99
CA PHE A 44 -7.80 2.97 2.54
C PHE A 44 -8.94 3.87 2.12
N THR A 45 -8.65 4.77 1.18
CA THR A 45 -9.67 5.59 0.51
C THR A 45 -9.80 5.09 -0.92
N TRP A 46 -11.03 4.83 -1.35
CA TRP A 46 -11.33 4.28 -2.67
C TRP A 46 -12.01 5.34 -3.55
N ASN A 47 -11.68 5.34 -4.84
CA ASN A 47 -12.41 6.10 -5.86
C ASN A 47 -13.79 5.47 -6.10
N THR A 48 -14.68 6.20 -6.76
CA THR A 48 -16.05 5.73 -7.06
C THR A 48 -16.09 4.52 -8.00
N ASP A 49 -15.03 4.31 -8.78
CA ASP A 49 -14.86 3.16 -9.68
C ASP A 49 -14.29 1.91 -8.98
N GLY A 50 -14.02 1.99 -7.66
CA GLY A 50 -13.46 0.90 -6.87
C GLY A 50 -11.93 0.80 -6.92
N THR A 51 -11.23 1.68 -7.64
CA THR A 51 -9.77 1.77 -7.59
C THR A 51 -9.30 2.44 -6.30
N LEU A 52 -8.11 2.10 -5.81
CA LEU A 52 -7.59 2.68 -4.57
C LEU A 52 -7.14 4.11 -4.83
N SER A 53 -7.65 5.10 -4.10
CA SER A 53 -7.25 6.50 -4.23
C SER A 53 -6.05 6.83 -3.35
N ALA A 54 -6.12 6.41 -2.08
CA ALA A 54 -5.07 6.68 -1.10
C ALA A 54 -4.92 5.54 -0.09
N LEU A 55 -3.70 5.35 0.38
CA LEU A 55 -3.33 4.48 1.50
C LEU A 55 -2.56 5.29 2.53
N GLU A 56 -3.11 5.38 3.73
CA GLU A 56 -2.50 6.08 4.85
C GLU A 56 -1.96 5.07 5.86
N GLY A 57 -0.71 5.25 6.30
CA GLY A 57 -0.07 4.41 7.32
C GLY A 57 0.06 5.15 8.64
N TYR A 58 -0.34 4.53 9.75
CA TYR A 58 -0.35 5.15 11.08
C TYR A 58 0.45 4.37 12.14
N ASP A 59 1.05 5.09 13.09
CA ASP A 59 1.54 4.56 14.38
C ASP A 59 0.65 5.09 15.51
N GLY A 60 -0.23 4.25 16.03
CA GLY A 60 -1.38 4.69 16.83
C GLY A 60 -2.26 5.65 16.02
N ASP A 61 -2.34 6.89 16.50
CA ASP A 61 -3.09 7.97 15.86
C ASP A 61 -2.22 8.87 14.97
N GLU A 62 -0.90 8.68 14.94
CA GLU A 62 0.03 9.49 14.16
C GLU A 62 0.10 9.01 12.70
N LEU A 63 -0.22 9.87 11.74
CA LEU A 63 -0.02 9.62 10.32
C LEU A 63 1.48 9.63 9.99
N LEU A 64 2.01 8.49 9.56
CA LEU A 64 3.41 8.34 9.15
C LEU A 64 3.65 8.68 7.68
N PHE A 65 2.67 8.39 6.83
CA PHE A 65 2.72 8.69 5.40
C PHE A 65 1.34 8.51 4.75
N THR A 66 1.19 9.15 3.60
CA THR A 66 0.13 8.86 2.64
C THR A 66 0.75 8.44 1.30
N LEU A 67 0.26 7.33 0.74
CA LEU A 67 0.50 6.95 -0.65
C LEU A 67 -0.74 7.30 -1.47
N ASN A 68 -0.58 8.15 -2.48
CA ASN A 68 -1.63 8.51 -3.42
C ASN A 68 -1.43 7.73 -4.71
N PHE A 69 -2.53 7.20 -5.25
CA PHE A 69 -2.53 6.33 -6.42
C PHE A 69 -3.27 7.04 -7.56
N THR A 70 -2.57 7.21 -8.67
CA THR A 70 -3.14 7.73 -9.92
C THR A 70 -3.30 6.56 -10.88
N TRP A 71 -4.50 6.42 -11.44
CA TRP A 71 -4.85 5.36 -12.38
C TRP A 71 -5.04 5.92 -13.78
N ASN A 72 -4.67 5.12 -14.77
CA ASN A 72 -5.04 5.39 -16.16
C ASN A 72 -6.52 5.05 -16.37
N SER A 73 -7.10 5.58 -17.46
CA SER A 73 -8.50 5.31 -17.83
C SER A 73 -8.79 3.84 -18.18
N ASP A 74 -7.76 3.05 -18.46
CA ASP A 74 -7.87 1.61 -18.73
C ASP A 74 -7.82 0.76 -17.44
N GLY A 75 -7.76 1.39 -16.26
CA GLY A 75 -7.69 0.73 -14.96
C GLY A 75 -6.30 0.27 -14.55
N THR A 76 -5.26 0.54 -15.36
CA THR A 76 -3.88 0.26 -14.97
C THR A 76 -3.33 1.35 -14.04
N LEU A 77 -2.45 0.97 -13.12
CA LEU A 77 -1.81 1.92 -12.21
C LEU A 77 -0.80 2.78 -12.98
N GLN A 78 -1.03 4.10 -12.99
CA GLN A 78 -0.14 5.06 -13.65
C GLN A 78 1.03 5.43 -12.74
N GLN A 79 0.73 5.82 -11.50
CA GLN A 79 1.72 6.36 -10.58
C GLN A 79 1.31 6.16 -9.12
N ILE A 80 2.32 6.00 -8.26
CA ILE A 80 2.19 6.15 -6.81
C ILE A 80 3.07 7.33 -6.37
N SER A 81 2.52 8.24 -5.59
CA SER A 81 3.27 9.34 -4.97
C SER A 81 3.13 9.30 -3.45
N ARG A 82 4.14 9.78 -2.73
CA ARG A 82 4.14 9.84 -1.26
C ARG A 82 4.07 11.29 -0.79
N SER A 83 3.26 11.54 0.23
CA SER A 83 3.22 12.80 1.01
C SER A 83 3.32 12.53 2.51
#